data_AF-A0A086A8W3-F1
#
_entry.id   AF-A0A086A8W3-F1
#
_cell.length_a   1.000
_cell.length_b   1.000
_cell.length_c   1.000
_cell.angle_alpha   90.00
_cell.angle_beta   90.00
_cell.angle_gamma   90.00
#
_symmetry.space_group_name_H-M   'P 1'
#
loop_
_entity.id
_entity.type
_entity.pdbx_description
1 polymer ?
#
loop_
_entity_poly.entity_id
_entity_poly.type
_entity_poly.pdbx_seq_one_letter_code
_entity_poly.pdbx_strand_id
1 'polypeptide(L)'
;MKTISTLLLEILFMVLGIPIFLLLFVSGFFYTVIKHTLKWDYSISRQFTPILRSINLVFDGLANAGAGELLNDVLKVKNDYARYGKWYETISAVTGLLKQYEKDSWLRRLLNILGKNHCEEAITEMQAYYYNHLFTKK
;
A
#
# COMPACT_ATOMS: atom_id res chain seq x y z
N MET A 1 23.03 12.47 15.83
CA MET A 1 23.31 11.14 16.43
C MET A 1 22.04 10.32 16.66
N LYS A 2 21.05 10.81 17.43
CA LYS A 2 19.79 10.07 17.69
C LYS A 2 19.07 9.60 16.41
N THR A 3 18.96 10.44 15.39
CA THR A 3 18.28 10.09 14.12
C THR A 3 19.02 9.02 13.32
N ILE A 4 20.35 9.11 13.26
CA ILE A 4 21.19 8.13 12.56
C ILE A 4 21.15 6.78 13.30
N SER A 5 21.17 6.78 14.64
CA SER A 5 21.02 5.54 15.41
C SER A 5 19.65 4.89 15.23
N THR A 6 18.58 5.67 15.13
CA THR A 6 17.23 5.16 14.83
C THR A 6 17.19 4.51 13.45
N LEU A 7 17.76 5.17 12.43
CA LEU A 7 17.84 4.62 11.08
C LEU A 7 18.63 3.30 11.03
N LEU A 8 19.79 3.23 11.70
CA LEU A 8 20.58 2.00 11.76
C LEU A 8 19.84 0.86 12.45
N LEU A 9 19.06 1.17 13.48
CA LEU A 9 18.23 0.21 14.19
C LEU A 9 17.06 -0.28 13.30
N GLU A 10 16.42 0.60 12.53
CA GLU A 10 15.42 0.21 11.53
C GLU A 10 16.01 -0.71 10.45
N ILE A 11 17.21 -0.40 9.94
CA ILE A 11 17.93 -1.26 8.99
C ILE A 11 18.22 -2.63 9.60
N LEU A 12 18.66 -2.68 10.86
CA LEU A 12 18.90 -3.94 11.57
C LEU A 12 17.61 -4.75 11.71
N PHE A 13 16.50 -4.12 12.12
CA PHE A 13 15.19 -4.76 12.19
C PHE A 13 14.70 -5.23 10.84
N MET A 14 15.01 -4.52 9.76
CA MET A 14 14.68 -4.94 8.40
C MET A 14 15.46 -6.19 8.00
N VAL A 15 16.78 -6.21 8.23
CA VAL A 15 17.66 -7.34 7.89
C VAL A 15 17.26 -8.61 8.65
N LEU A 16 16.85 -8.49 9.91
CA LEU A 16 16.40 -9.63 10.71
C LEU A 16 14.93 -9.97 10.48
N GLY A 17 14.07 -8.97 10.34
CA GLY A 17 12.62 -9.11 10.26
C GLY A 17 12.14 -9.62 8.91
N ILE A 18 12.71 -9.15 7.79
CA ILE A 18 12.30 -9.59 6.44
C ILE A 18 12.42 -11.12 6.29
N PRO A 19 13.56 -11.77 6.62
CA PRO A 19 13.67 -13.22 6.54
C PRO A 19 12.64 -13.94 7.40
N ILE A 20 12.40 -13.48 8.63
CA ILE A 20 11.44 -14.09 9.56
C ILE A 20 10.01 -14.00 9.01
N PHE A 21 9.58 -12.80 8.58
CA PHE A 21 8.25 -12.60 8.03
C PHE A 21 8.04 -13.37 6.72
N LEU A 22 9.07 -13.46 5.89
CA LEU A 22 9.02 -14.24 4.65
C LEU A 22 8.88 -15.74 4.95
N LEU A 23 9.64 -16.27 5.92
CA LEU A 23 9.52 -17.66 6.36
C LEU A 23 8.12 -17.97 6.92
N LEU A 24 7.56 -17.07 7.74
CA LEU A 24 6.19 -17.20 8.26
C LEU A 24 5.15 -17.17 7.14
N PHE A 25 5.31 -16.26 6.17
CA PHE A 25 4.42 -16.19 5.02
C PHE A 25 4.45 -17.48 4.18
N VAL A 26 5.64 -17.98 3.84
CA VAL A 26 5.81 -19.19 3.03
C VAL A 26 5.27 -20.43 3.75
N SER A 27 5.63 -20.60 5.03
CA SER A 27 5.14 -21.73 5.83
C SER A 27 3.62 -21.68 6.03
N GLY A 28 3.05 -20.50 6.30
CA GLY A 28 1.61 -20.30 6.41
C GLY A 28 0.87 -20.57 5.11
N PHE A 29 1.44 -20.16 3.97
CA PHE A 29 0.92 -20.46 2.64
C PHE A 29 0.84 -21.96 2.39
N PHE A 30 1.97 -22.68 2.57
CA PHE A 30 2.00 -24.13 2.37
C PHE A 30 1.07 -24.88 3.33
N TYR A 31 1.05 -24.49 4.61
CA TYR A 31 0.14 -25.06 5.59
C TYR A 31 -1.33 -24.92 5.14
N THR A 32 -1.71 -23.73 4.67
CA THR A 32 -3.08 -23.47 4.18
C THR A 32 -3.40 -24.33 2.96
N VAL A 33 -2.48 -24.41 1.99
CA VAL A 33 -2.66 -25.25 0.78
C VAL A 33 -2.81 -26.74 1.15
N ILE A 34 -1.95 -27.27 2.01
CA ILE A 34 -1.97 -28.69 2.41
C ILE A 34 -3.26 -29.00 3.16
N LYS A 35 -3.62 -28.19 4.16
CA LYS A 35 -4.82 -28.40 4.98
C LYS A 35 -6.10 -28.46 4.14
N HIS A 36 -6.24 -27.58 3.16
CA HIS A 36 -7.45 -27.50 2.34
C HIS A 36 -7.46 -28.51 1.19
N THR A 37 -6.30 -28.87 0.64
CA THR A 37 -6.19 -29.98 -0.33
C THR A 37 -6.58 -31.32 0.31
N LEU A 38 -6.13 -31.58 1.55
CA LEU A 38 -6.46 -32.82 2.27
C LEU A 38 -7.92 -32.90 2.72
N LYS A 39 -8.54 -31.76 3.05
CA LYS A 39 -9.95 -31.70 3.48
C LYS A 39 -10.96 -31.60 2.34
N TRP A 40 -10.48 -31.46 1.10
CA TRP A 40 -11.30 -31.35 -0.12
C TRP A 40 -12.35 -30.23 -0.09
N ASP A 41 -12.20 -29.20 0.76
CA ASP A 41 -13.22 -28.13 0.96
C ASP A 41 -13.03 -26.89 0.05
N TYR A 42 -12.20 -27.01 -0.97
CA TYR A 42 -11.54 -25.86 -1.56
C TYR A 42 -12.46 -24.95 -2.40
N SER A 43 -12.67 -23.71 -1.92
CA SER A 43 -12.94 -22.54 -2.78
C SER A 43 -11.64 -21.75 -3.04
N ILE A 44 -10.88 -22.12 -4.08
CA ILE A 44 -9.55 -21.53 -4.43
C ILE A 44 -9.56 -20.01 -4.45
N SER A 45 -10.61 -19.44 -5.04
CA SER A 45 -10.83 -18.01 -5.10
C SER A 45 -10.90 -17.32 -3.73
N ARG A 46 -11.50 -17.93 -2.70
CA ARG A 46 -11.73 -17.29 -1.39
C ARG A 46 -10.46 -17.17 -0.56
N GLN A 47 -9.45 -18.02 -0.80
CA GLN A 47 -8.17 -17.99 -0.07
C GLN A 47 -7.05 -17.33 -0.88
N PHE A 48 -6.97 -17.57 -2.20
CA PHE A 48 -5.97 -16.93 -3.04
C PHE A 48 -6.21 -15.43 -3.21
N THR A 49 -7.46 -15.00 -3.29
CA THR A 49 -7.76 -13.56 -3.49
C THR A 49 -7.24 -12.70 -2.33
N PRO A 50 -7.46 -13.04 -1.04
CA PRO A 50 -6.84 -12.32 0.07
C PRO A 50 -5.31 -12.30 -0.01
N ILE A 51 -4.66 -13.42 -0.35
CA ILE A 51 -3.20 -13.51 -0.43
C ILE A 51 -2.65 -12.58 -1.52
N LEU A 52 -3.22 -12.64 -2.72
CA LEU A 52 -2.85 -11.77 -3.84
C LEU A 52 -3.11 -10.30 -3.52
N ARG A 53 -4.22 -9.98 -2.85
CA ARG A 53 -4.51 -8.62 -2.39
C ARG A 53 -3.47 -8.13 -1.39
N SER A 54 -3.10 -8.94 -0.40
CA SER A 54 -2.05 -8.59 0.57
C SER A 54 -0.71 -8.34 -0.11
N ILE A 55 -0.32 -9.19 -1.06
CA ILE A 55 0.91 -9.01 -1.85
C ILE A 55 0.87 -7.68 -2.61
N ASN A 56 -0.23 -7.41 -3.32
CA ASN A 56 -0.40 -6.16 -4.06
C ASN A 56 -0.33 -4.94 -3.14
N LEU A 57 -0.97 -4.97 -1.98
CA LEU A 57 -0.93 -3.88 -0.99
C LEU A 57 0.48 -3.64 -0.44
N VAL A 58 1.24 -4.72 -0.16
CA VAL A 58 2.63 -4.62 0.29
C VAL A 58 3.48 -3.96 -0.78
N PHE A 59 3.40 -4.41 -2.04
CA PHE A 59 4.19 -3.81 -3.13
C PHE A 59 3.76 -2.38 -3.45
N ASP A 60 2.47 -2.07 -3.39
CA ASP A 60 1.95 -0.73 -3.61
C ASP A 60 2.44 0.24 -2.51
N GLY A 61 2.35 -0.15 -1.24
CA GLY A 61 2.89 0.62 -0.12
C GLY A 61 4.40 0.79 -0.18
N LEU A 62 5.16 -0.27 -0.49
CA LEU A 62 6.61 -0.22 -0.67
C LEU A 62 7.01 0.71 -1.81
N ALA A 63 6.31 0.64 -2.96
CA ALA A 63 6.55 1.51 -4.09
C ALA A 63 6.25 2.98 -3.74
N ASN A 64 5.18 3.25 -2.98
CA ASN A 64 4.89 4.60 -2.49
C ASN A 64 5.99 5.12 -1.57
N ALA A 65 6.40 4.33 -0.58
CA ALA A 65 7.43 4.71 0.38
C ALA A 65 8.79 4.92 -0.28
N GLY A 66 9.17 4.04 -1.21
CA GLY A 66 10.48 4.05 -1.86
C GLY A 66 10.61 5.00 -3.04
N ALA A 67 9.57 5.15 -3.86
CA ALA A 67 9.58 5.99 -5.06
C ALA A 67 8.72 7.26 -4.92
N GLY A 68 8.23 7.57 -3.72
CA GLY A 68 7.26 8.64 -3.54
C GLY A 68 7.76 10.03 -3.91
N GLU A 69 9.00 10.36 -3.57
CA GLU A 69 9.61 11.63 -3.97
C GLU A 69 9.68 11.76 -5.50
N LEU A 70 10.17 10.71 -6.18
CA LEU A 70 10.17 10.63 -7.64
C LEU A 70 8.76 10.79 -8.24
N LEU A 71 7.75 10.15 -7.65
CA LEU A 71 6.36 10.26 -8.11
C LEU A 71 5.80 11.67 -7.92
N ASN A 72 6.11 12.33 -6.80
CA ASN A 72 5.71 13.72 -6.56
C ASN A 72 6.29 14.65 -7.63
N ASP A 73 7.57 14.46 -7.99
CA ASP A 73 8.25 15.27 -9.01
C ASP A 73 7.70 15.02 -10.42
N VAL A 74 7.61 13.75 -10.83
CA VAL A 74 7.13 13.35 -12.18
C VAL A 74 5.68 13.79 -12.38
N LEU A 75 4.84 13.61 -11.37
CA LEU A 75 3.42 13.98 -11.44
C LEU A 75 3.18 15.45 -11.09
N LYS A 76 4.23 16.21 -10.74
CA LYS A 76 4.16 17.63 -10.36
C LYS A 76 3.08 17.88 -9.29
N VAL A 77 3.08 17.07 -8.23
CA VAL A 77 2.13 17.19 -7.11
C VAL A 77 2.52 18.40 -6.28
N LYS A 78 1.63 19.38 -6.16
CA LYS A 78 1.90 20.60 -5.40
C LYS A 78 1.23 20.61 -4.03
N ASN A 79 0.23 19.75 -3.81
CA ASN A 79 -0.49 19.65 -2.55
C ASN A 79 0.45 19.26 -1.40
N ASP A 80 0.42 19.99 -0.29
CA ASP A 80 1.28 19.72 0.86
C ASP A 80 0.78 18.55 1.73
N TYR A 81 -0.50 18.21 1.61
CA TYR A 81 -1.13 17.19 2.44
C TYR A 81 -1.12 15.83 1.74
N ALA A 82 -1.63 15.77 0.51
CA ALA A 82 -1.75 14.53 -0.27
C ALA A 82 -0.49 14.37 -1.15
N ARG A 83 0.55 13.74 -0.61
CA ARG A 83 1.83 13.46 -1.29
C ARG A 83 2.21 12.00 -1.19
N TYR A 84 2.89 11.50 -2.23
CA TYR A 84 3.51 10.18 -2.20
C TYR A 84 4.71 10.18 -1.24
N GLY A 85 5.15 9.00 -0.79
CA GLY A 85 6.33 8.84 0.10
C GLY A 85 6.01 8.50 1.54
N LYS A 86 4.73 8.53 1.94
CA LYS A 86 4.32 8.11 3.29
C LYS A 86 4.30 6.59 3.39
N TRP A 87 5.06 6.05 4.36
CA TRP A 87 5.19 4.60 4.57
C TRP A 87 3.88 3.86 4.87
N TYR A 88 2.89 4.57 5.41
CA TYR A 88 1.58 4.04 5.77
C TYR A 88 0.50 4.26 4.69
N GLU A 89 0.85 4.85 3.55
CA GLU A 89 -0.09 5.05 2.44
C GLU A 89 0.35 4.25 1.21
N THR A 90 -0.60 3.86 0.36
CA THR A 90 -0.35 3.23 -0.94
C THR A 90 -0.37 4.26 -2.06
N ILE A 91 0.27 3.97 -3.20
CA ILE A 91 0.15 4.79 -4.42
C ILE A 91 -1.33 4.89 -4.79
N SER A 92 -2.07 3.79 -4.74
CA SER A 92 -3.50 3.77 -5.06
C SER A 92 -4.30 4.77 -4.21
N ALA A 93 -4.09 4.80 -2.89
CA ALA A 93 -4.80 5.71 -1.98
C ALA A 93 -4.41 7.18 -2.20
N VAL A 94 -3.11 7.48 -2.31
CA VAL A 94 -2.63 8.86 -2.56
C VAL A 94 -3.16 9.38 -3.89
N THR A 95 -3.16 8.53 -4.92
CA THR A 95 -3.66 8.91 -6.24
C THR A 95 -5.17 9.18 -6.22
N GLY A 96 -5.94 8.41 -5.44
CA GLY A 96 -7.36 8.65 -5.20
C GLY A 96 -7.60 10.01 -4.52
N LEU A 97 -6.83 10.31 -3.47
CA LEU A 97 -6.90 11.59 -2.76
C LEU A 97 -6.54 12.77 -3.67
N LEU A 98 -5.50 12.63 -4.49
CA LEU A 98 -5.11 13.65 -5.46
C LEU A 98 -6.22 13.94 -6.46
N LYS A 99 -6.92 12.91 -6.96
CA LYS A 99 -8.08 13.09 -7.83
C LYS A 99 -9.19 13.89 -7.16
N GLN A 100 -9.44 13.64 -5.87
CA GLN A 100 -10.50 14.31 -5.11
C GLN A 100 -10.20 15.79 -4.83
N TYR A 101 -8.95 16.12 -4.49
CA TYR A 101 -8.60 17.42 -3.91
C TYR A 101 -7.64 18.28 -4.74
N GLU A 102 -7.01 17.74 -5.79
CA GLU A 102 -6.06 18.50 -6.63
C GLU A 102 -6.29 18.29 -8.13
N LYS A 103 -6.00 17.07 -8.64
CA LYS A 103 -6.08 16.74 -10.06
C LYS A 103 -6.11 15.23 -10.31
N ASP A 104 -6.74 14.85 -11.42
CA ASP A 104 -6.69 13.49 -11.94
C ASP A 104 -5.38 13.24 -12.71
N SER A 105 -4.57 12.27 -12.27
CA SER A 105 -3.26 11.95 -12.86
C SER A 105 -3.36 10.82 -13.90
N TRP A 106 -2.40 10.75 -14.82
CA TRP A 106 -2.31 9.62 -15.76
C TRP A 106 -2.07 8.29 -15.04
N LEU A 107 -1.34 8.31 -13.92
CA LEU A 107 -1.09 7.14 -13.09
C LEU A 107 -2.40 6.59 -12.51
N ARG A 108 -3.33 7.46 -12.06
CA ARG A 108 -4.67 7.03 -11.62
C ARG A 108 -5.41 6.29 -12.72
N ARG A 109 -5.37 6.84 -13.94
CA ARG A 109 -6.05 6.26 -15.11
C ARG A 109 -5.44 4.92 -15.50
N LEU A 110 -4.12 4.76 -15.35
CA LEU A 110 -3.46 3.46 -15.51
C LEU A 110 -3.94 2.46 -14.46
N LEU A 111 -3.98 2.87 -13.19
CA LEU A 111 -4.39 2.02 -12.06
C LEU A 111 -5.86 1.57 -12.13
N ASN A 112 -6.71 2.25 -12.92
CA ASN A 112 -8.07 1.78 -13.20
C ASN A 112 -8.13 0.40 -13.88
N ILE A 113 -7.03 -0.10 -14.44
CA ILE A 113 -6.97 -1.49 -14.93
C ILE A 113 -7.24 -2.52 -13.82
N LEU A 114 -7.02 -2.14 -12.56
CA LEU A 114 -7.28 -2.95 -11.37
C LEU A 114 -8.75 -2.89 -10.91
N GLY A 115 -9.52 -1.93 -11.43
CA GLY A 115 -10.93 -1.70 -11.08
C GLY A 115 -11.35 -0.26 -11.35
N LYS A 116 -12.61 -0.04 -11.77
CA LYS A 116 -13.11 1.27 -12.22
C LYS A 116 -12.94 2.39 -11.17
N ASN A 117 -13.08 2.05 -9.88
CA ASN A 117 -12.95 2.94 -8.72
C ASN A 117 -11.85 2.48 -7.73
N HIS A 118 -10.87 1.71 -8.21
CA HIS A 118 -9.86 1.07 -7.36
C HIS A 118 -9.13 2.07 -6.45
N CYS A 119 -8.73 3.23 -6.98
CA CYS A 119 -8.00 4.24 -6.22
C CYS A 119 -8.88 4.95 -5.17
N GLU A 120 -10.18 5.12 -5.45
CA GLU A 120 -11.13 5.70 -4.51
C GLU A 120 -11.47 4.71 -3.38
N GLU A 121 -11.62 3.42 -3.70
CA GLU A 121 -11.85 2.35 -2.73
C GLU A 121 -10.61 2.07 -1.86
N ALA A 122 -9.42 2.42 -2.35
CA ALA A 122 -8.17 2.31 -1.59
C ALA A 122 -8.02 3.37 -0.48
N ILE A 123 -8.84 4.43 -0.49
CA ILE A 123 -8.82 5.46 0.55
C ILE A 123 -9.55 4.91 1.78
N THR A 124 -8.83 4.74 2.89
CA THR A 124 -9.44 4.30 4.15
C THR A 124 -10.38 5.37 4.70
N GLU A 125 -11.39 4.97 5.48
CA GLU A 125 -12.32 5.91 6.14
C GLU A 125 -11.58 6.94 7.00
N MET A 126 -10.52 6.51 7.70
CA MET A 126 -9.68 7.40 8.50
C MET A 126 -8.96 8.45 7.64
N GLN A 127 -8.41 8.04 6.49
CA GLN A 127 -7.80 8.98 5.54
C GLN A 127 -8.86 9.93 4.98
N ALA A 128 -10.00 9.41 4.53
CA ALA A 128 -11.09 10.22 4.02
C ALA A 128 -11.52 11.27 5.05
N TYR A 129 -11.69 10.89 6.32
CA TYR A 129 -12.02 11.80 7.41
C TYR A 129 -10.92 12.87 7.63
N TYR A 130 -9.67 12.44 7.77
CA TYR A 130 -8.54 13.32 8.06
C TYR A 130 -8.31 14.33 6.94
N TYR A 131 -8.27 13.88 5.68
CA TYR A 131 -8.06 14.75 4.53
C TYR A 131 -9.26 15.66 4.28
N ASN A 132 -10.50 15.17 4.45
CA ASN A 132 -11.67 16.03 4.35
C ASN A 132 -11.57 17.19 5.38
N HIS A 133 -11.15 16.91 6.61
CA HIS A 133 -10.94 17.94 7.63
C HIS A 133 -9.89 18.97 7.22
N LEU A 134 -8.79 18.53 6.60
CA LEU A 134 -7.71 19.41 6.14
C LEU A 134 -8.13 20.31 4.97
N PHE A 135 -8.99 19.84 4.07
CA PHE A 135 -9.40 20.58 2.87
C PHE A 135 -10.67 21.41 3.05
N THR A 136 -11.57 21.07 3.98
CA THR A 136 -12.83 21.82 4.19
C THR A 136 -12.75 22.91 5.26
N LYS A 137 -11.73 22.89 6.13
CA LYS A 137 -11.49 23.94 7.14
C LYS A 137 -10.53 25.04 6.69
N LYS A 138 -10.33 25.22 5.38
CA LYS A 138 -9.62 26.37 4.83
C LYS A 138 -10.53 27.58 4.73
#